data_AF-A0A964XXX5-F1
#
_entry.id   AF-A0A964XXX5-F1
#
_cell.length_a   1.000
_cell.length_b   1.000
_cell.length_c   1.000
_cell.angle_alpha   90.00
_cell.angle_beta   90.00
_cell.angle_gamma   90.00
#
_symmetry.space_group_name_H-M   'P 1'
#
loop_
_entity.id
_entity.type
_entity.pdbx_description
1 polymer ?
#
loop_
_entity_poly.entity_id
_entity_poly.type
_entity_poly.pdbx_seq_one_letter_code
_entity_poly.pdbx_strand_id
1 'polypeptide(L)'
;MKTPLLHTIVGIALLSGLSGCVTIPEAEYADFKPLPRDQRVIQEVKLTWEVRPDASAVCSQKLAAAGRPVGGMAGTPVACASWTRATGVCTIVTSANPNHVVLGHELRHCFEGHFH
;
A
#
# COMPACT_ATOMS: atom_id res chain seq x y z
N MET A 1 35.82 -13.09 -54.64
CA MET A 1 34.64 -13.91 -54.32
C MET A 1 34.43 -13.86 -52.80
N LYS A 2 33.30 -13.29 -52.37
CA LYS A 2 32.63 -13.36 -51.04
C LYS A 2 33.39 -13.00 -49.74
N THR A 3 33.06 -11.80 -49.25
CA THR A 3 32.91 -11.32 -47.86
C THR A 3 32.05 -12.26 -46.95
N PRO A 4 31.88 -12.02 -45.63
CA PRO A 4 32.61 -11.10 -44.72
C PRO A 4 32.94 -11.67 -43.31
N LEU A 5 33.93 -11.00 -42.72
CA LEU A 5 34.17 -10.74 -41.30
C LEU A 5 32.90 -10.18 -40.61
N LEU A 6 31.98 -11.02 -40.09
CA LEU A 6 30.78 -10.52 -39.38
C LEU A 6 30.01 -11.56 -38.52
N HIS A 7 30.64 -12.43 -37.71
CA HIS A 7 29.85 -13.43 -36.94
C HIS A 7 30.23 -13.68 -35.48
N THR A 8 31.07 -12.86 -34.85
CA THR A 8 31.32 -13.04 -33.39
C THR A 8 31.44 -11.74 -32.62
N ILE A 9 30.74 -10.70 -33.07
CA ILE A 9 30.38 -9.54 -32.23
C ILE A 9 28.91 -9.65 -31.75
N VAL A 10 28.15 -10.63 -32.24
CA VAL A 10 26.73 -10.86 -31.88
C VAL A 10 26.61 -11.86 -30.71
N GLY A 11 27.39 -11.65 -29.65
CA GLY A 11 27.36 -12.48 -28.43
C GLY A 11 27.22 -11.67 -27.14
N ILE A 12 27.15 -10.34 -27.23
CA ILE A 12 26.94 -9.44 -26.09
C ILE A 12 25.82 -8.48 -26.48
N ALA A 13 24.64 -9.05 -26.74
CA ALA A 13 23.47 -8.28 -27.08
C ALA A 13 22.32 -8.76 -26.18
N LEU A 14 21.97 -7.89 -25.23
CA LEU A 14 20.64 -7.82 -24.60
C LEU A 14 20.24 -8.95 -23.65
N LEU A 15 20.94 -9.03 -22.52
CA LEU A 15 20.31 -9.42 -21.24
C LEU A 15 20.32 -8.22 -20.28
N SER A 16 19.89 -7.06 -20.78
CA SER A 16 19.39 -5.99 -19.93
C SER A 16 18.06 -6.48 -19.34
N GLY A 17 18.13 -7.32 -18.31
CA GLY A 17 16.96 -7.66 -17.53
C GLY A 17 16.34 -6.35 -17.07
N LEU A 18 15.14 -6.03 -17.58
CA LEU A 18 14.28 -5.02 -17.00
C LEU A 18 13.86 -5.52 -15.62
N SER A 19 14.75 -5.38 -14.64
CA SER A 19 14.32 -5.33 -13.25
C SER A 19 13.49 -4.06 -13.14
N GLY A 20 12.17 -4.19 -13.29
CA GLY A 20 11.26 -3.10 -12.99
C GLY A 20 11.51 -2.70 -11.54
N CYS A 21 12.13 -1.53 -11.34
CA CYS A 21 12.28 -0.98 -10.00
C CYS A 21 10.87 -0.71 -9.47
N VAL A 22 10.48 -1.43 -8.42
CA VAL A 22 9.31 -1.05 -7.64
C VAL A 22 9.68 0.22 -6.89
N THR A 23 9.23 1.37 -7.38
CA THR A 23 9.41 2.65 -6.70
C THR A 23 8.31 2.82 -5.67
N ILE A 24 8.69 2.95 -4.41
CA ILE A 24 7.77 3.32 -3.34
C ILE A 24 7.41 4.81 -3.54
N PRO A 25 6.12 5.19 -3.52
CA PRO A 25 5.73 6.60 -3.61
C PRO A 25 6.36 7.43 -2.49
N GLU A 26 6.73 8.68 -2.76
CA GLU A 26 7.36 9.58 -1.77
C GLU A 26 6.54 9.72 -0.49
N ALA A 27 5.22 9.81 -0.65
CA ALA A 27 4.31 9.92 0.48
C ALA A 27 4.45 8.78 1.50
N GLU A 28 4.90 7.59 1.10
CA GLU A 28 5.04 6.42 1.97
C GLU A 28 6.31 6.42 2.82
N TYR A 29 7.32 7.25 2.49
CA TYR A 29 8.55 7.38 3.27
C TYR A 29 8.84 8.82 3.73
N ALA A 30 8.00 9.78 3.36
CA ALA A 30 8.06 11.14 3.89
C ALA A 30 7.87 11.15 5.42
N ASP A 31 8.49 12.14 6.07
CA ASP A 31 8.35 12.34 7.51
C ASP A 31 6.87 12.50 7.89
N PHE A 32 6.43 11.70 8.86
CA PHE A 32 5.08 11.77 9.38
C PHE A 32 4.96 12.86 10.44
N LYS A 33 4.14 13.88 10.17
CA LYS A 33 3.80 14.93 11.15
C LYS A 33 2.41 14.68 11.73
N PRO A 34 2.28 14.19 12.97
CA PRO A 34 0.98 13.88 13.54
C PRO A 34 0.14 15.13 13.75
N LEU A 35 -1.16 15.03 13.45
CA LEU A 35 -2.12 16.08 13.78
C LEU A 35 -2.19 16.32 15.30
N PRO A 36 -2.43 17.56 15.76
CA PRO A 36 -2.83 17.85 17.13
C PRO A 36 -4.04 17.01 17.55
N ARG A 37 -4.14 16.66 18.84
CA ARG A 37 -5.12 15.70 19.36
C ARG A 37 -6.57 16.07 19.01
N ASP A 38 -6.89 17.36 19.06
CA ASP A 38 -8.20 17.94 18.74
C ASP A 38 -8.54 17.94 17.24
N GLN A 39 -7.54 17.75 16.37
CA GLN A 39 -7.71 17.68 14.92
C GLN A 39 -7.76 16.24 14.38
N ARG A 40 -7.53 15.22 15.22
CA ARG A 40 -7.57 13.82 14.81
C ARG A 40 -9.02 13.31 14.70
N VAL A 41 -9.24 12.40 13.77
CA VAL A 41 -10.51 11.65 13.66
C VAL A 41 -10.77 10.81 14.91
N ILE A 42 -9.71 10.25 15.50
CA ILE A 42 -9.71 9.58 16.80
C ILE A 42 -8.60 10.19 17.65
N GLN A 43 -8.97 10.77 18.80
CA GLN A 43 -8.01 11.47 19.66
C GLN A 43 -6.96 10.53 20.27
N GLU A 44 -7.40 9.33 20.66
CA GLU A 44 -6.56 8.29 21.26
C GLU A 44 -6.86 6.95 20.60
N VAL A 45 -5.92 6.52 19.76
CA VAL A 45 -6.10 5.35 18.90
C VAL A 45 -5.72 4.08 19.64
N LYS A 46 -6.65 3.14 19.72
CA LYS A 46 -6.40 1.76 20.13
C LYS A 46 -6.28 0.90 18.88
N LEU A 47 -5.11 0.34 18.64
CA LEU A 47 -4.84 -0.47 17.45
C LEU A 47 -5.20 -1.93 17.69
N THR A 48 -5.83 -2.52 16.68
CA THR A 48 -5.99 -3.96 16.53
C THR A 48 -5.51 -4.35 15.14
N TRP A 49 -4.97 -5.55 14.99
CA TRP A 49 -4.46 -6.04 13.71
C TRP A 49 -5.01 -7.43 13.42
N GLU A 50 -5.63 -7.59 12.26
CA GLU A 50 -6.22 -8.83 11.77
C GLU A 50 -5.48 -9.27 10.50
N VAL A 51 -4.92 -10.48 10.52
CA VAL A 51 -4.29 -11.08 9.34
C VAL A 51 -5.29 -12.04 8.71
N ARG A 52 -5.61 -11.82 7.43
CA ARG A 52 -6.64 -12.58 6.73
C ARG A 52 -6.21 -13.03 5.33
N PRO A 53 -6.55 -14.25 4.89
CA PRO A 53 -6.32 -14.66 3.50
C PRO A 53 -7.22 -13.90 2.50
N ASP A 54 -8.38 -13.42 2.94
CA ASP A 54 -9.38 -12.70 2.15
C ASP A 54 -9.36 -11.17 2.39
N ALA A 55 -8.24 -10.61 2.86
CA ALA A 55 -8.11 -9.20 3.21
C ALA A 55 -8.63 -8.25 2.13
N SER A 56 -8.33 -8.53 0.86
CA SER A 56 -8.81 -7.73 -0.28
C SER A 56 -10.33 -7.64 -0.39
N ALA A 57 -11.03 -8.78 -0.21
CA ALA A 57 -12.48 -8.82 -0.26
C ALA A 57 -13.09 -8.06 0.93
N VAL A 58 -12.54 -8.27 2.12
CA VAL A 58 -12.97 -7.61 3.36
C VAL A 58 -12.77 -6.10 3.28
N CYS A 59 -11.62 -5.67 2.78
CA CYS A 59 -11.29 -4.26 2.62
C CYS A 59 -12.17 -3.58 1.57
N SER A 60 -12.42 -4.26 0.45
CA SER A 60 -13.37 -3.80 -0.56
C SER A 60 -14.77 -3.63 0.04
N GLN A 61 -15.24 -4.59 0.83
CA GLN A 61 -16.53 -4.50 1.52
C GLN A 61 -16.59 -3.32 2.52
N LYS A 62 -15.52 -3.12 3.31
CA LYS A 62 -15.44 -2.01 4.28
C LYS A 62 -15.45 -0.65 3.58
N LEU A 63 -14.71 -0.51 2.48
CA LEU A 63 -14.71 0.72 1.67
C LEU A 63 -16.10 0.99 1.07
N ALA A 64 -16.77 -0.02 0.50
CA ALA A 64 -18.13 0.11 -0.01
C ALA A 64 -19.12 0.53 1.09
N ALA A 65 -19.05 -0.10 2.27
CA ALA A 65 -19.90 0.24 3.41
C ALA A 65 -19.67 1.67 3.92
N ALA A 66 -18.44 2.20 3.76
CA ALA A 66 -18.10 3.58 4.07
C ALA A 66 -18.44 4.57 2.94
N GLY A 67 -19.07 4.13 1.85
CA GLY A 67 -19.38 4.97 0.68
C GLY A 67 -18.13 5.42 -0.09
N ARG A 68 -16.99 4.77 0.10
CA ARG A 68 -15.74 5.07 -0.60
C ARG A 68 -15.66 4.26 -1.89
N PRO A 69 -15.14 4.82 -2.99
CA PRO A 69 -15.02 4.10 -4.25
C PRO A 69 -14.16 2.85 -4.06
N VAL A 70 -14.71 1.71 -4.48
CA VAL A 70 -14.05 0.41 -4.47
C VAL A 70 -13.60 0.13 -5.89
N GLY A 71 -12.29 0.03 -6.10
CA GLY A 71 -11.72 -0.10 -7.44
C GLY A 71 -11.70 1.25 -8.18
N GLY A 72 -10.52 1.59 -8.66
CA GLY A 72 -10.20 2.80 -9.41
C GLY A 72 -8.75 2.74 -9.88
N MET A 73 -8.12 3.88 -10.21
CA MET A 73 -6.68 3.93 -10.56
C MET A 73 -5.74 3.40 -9.46
N ALA A 74 -6.24 3.24 -8.23
CA ALA A 74 -5.50 2.70 -7.08
C ALA A 74 -5.49 1.15 -6.99
N GLY A 75 -6.22 0.44 -7.86
CA GLY A 75 -6.29 -1.02 -7.84
C GLY A 75 -7.15 -1.60 -6.71
N THR A 76 -7.09 -2.92 -6.54
CA THR A 76 -7.79 -3.63 -5.46
C THR A 76 -7.00 -3.50 -4.16
N PRO A 77 -7.63 -3.08 -3.03
CA PRO A 77 -6.91 -2.92 -1.77
C PRO A 77 -6.41 -4.28 -1.27
N VAL A 78 -5.13 -4.38 -0.92
CA VAL A 78 -4.54 -5.60 -0.31
C VAL A 78 -4.49 -5.53 1.22
N ALA A 79 -4.79 -4.35 1.77
CA ALA A 79 -4.91 -4.05 3.17
C ALA A 79 -5.89 -2.87 3.35
N CYS A 80 -6.33 -2.63 4.58
CA CYS A 80 -7.14 -1.47 4.93
C CYS A 80 -7.13 -1.21 6.44
N ALA A 81 -7.33 0.05 6.81
CA ALA A 81 -7.70 0.48 8.15
C ALA A 81 -9.18 0.83 8.22
N SER A 82 -9.82 0.42 9.32
CA SER A 82 -11.21 0.75 9.65
C SER A 82 -11.29 1.14 11.10
N TRP A 83 -11.99 2.24 11.40
CA TRP A 83 -12.04 2.77 12.75
C TRP A 83 -13.43 3.21 13.17
N THR A 84 -13.62 3.37 14.49
CA THR A 84 -14.85 3.91 15.07
C THR A 84 -14.52 4.98 16.09
N ARG A 85 -15.09 6.19 15.90
CA ARG A 85 -14.88 7.32 16.81
C ARG A 85 -15.40 7.03 18.23
N ALA A 86 -16.50 6.30 18.35
CA ALA A 86 -17.15 6.01 19.63
C ALA A 86 -16.29 5.13 20.57
N THR A 87 -15.51 4.20 20.02
CA THR A 87 -14.68 3.25 20.79
C THR A 87 -13.20 3.64 20.82
N GLY A 88 -12.78 4.51 19.90
CA GLY A 88 -11.37 4.85 19.67
C GLY A 88 -10.56 3.71 19.07
N VAL A 89 -11.20 2.62 18.63
CA VAL A 89 -10.52 1.46 18.05
C VAL A 89 -10.35 1.64 16.55
N CYS A 90 -9.14 1.41 16.07
CA CYS A 90 -8.82 1.21 14.67
C CYS A 90 -8.33 -0.23 14.45
N THR A 91 -8.88 -0.91 13.46
CA THR A 91 -8.48 -2.24 13.03
C THR A 91 -7.77 -2.14 11.69
N ILE A 92 -6.53 -2.59 11.65
CA ILE A 92 -5.78 -2.82 10.42
C ILE A 92 -6.05 -4.25 9.97
N VAL A 93 -6.41 -4.44 8.71
CA VAL A 93 -6.59 -5.75 8.08
C VAL A 93 -5.54 -5.89 6.98
N THR A 94 -4.77 -6.97 6.98
CA THR A 94 -3.77 -7.25 5.94
C THR A 94 -3.86 -8.69 5.46
N SER A 95 -3.31 -8.95 4.27
CA SER A 95 -2.92 -10.32 3.89
C SER A 95 -1.77 -10.84 4.76
N ALA A 96 -1.38 -12.10 4.57
CA ALA A 96 -0.21 -12.67 5.25
C ALA A 96 1.08 -11.98 4.81
N ASN A 97 2.00 -11.75 5.77
CA ASN A 97 3.33 -11.18 5.55
C ASN A 97 3.32 -9.80 4.83
N PRO A 98 2.57 -8.80 5.33
CA PRO A 98 2.68 -7.45 4.77
C PRO A 98 4.10 -6.91 5.00
N ASN A 99 4.61 -6.13 4.05
CA ASN A 99 5.84 -5.37 4.29
C ASN A 99 5.54 -4.15 5.18
N HIS A 100 6.59 -3.51 5.69
CA HIS A 100 6.45 -2.36 6.58
C HIS A 100 5.81 -1.14 5.91
N VAL A 101 5.93 -1.00 4.59
CA VAL A 101 5.29 0.08 3.83
C VAL A 101 3.77 -0.07 3.87
N VAL A 102 3.26 -1.27 3.58
CA VAL A 102 1.82 -1.57 3.65
C VAL A 102 1.30 -1.38 5.08
N LEU A 103 1.98 -1.94 6.08
CA LEU A 103 1.56 -1.81 7.47
C LEU A 103 1.60 -0.34 7.96
N GLY A 104 2.64 0.40 7.57
CA GLY A 104 2.80 1.83 7.89
C GLY A 104 1.75 2.71 7.22
N HIS A 105 1.41 2.43 5.96
CA HIS A 105 0.33 3.09 5.23
C HIS A 105 -1.00 2.96 5.97
N GLU A 106 -1.38 1.74 6.37
CA GLU A 106 -2.62 1.52 7.13
C GLU A 106 -2.58 2.11 8.54
N LEU A 107 -1.41 2.11 9.18
CA LEU A 107 -1.24 2.75 10.48
C LEU A 107 -1.46 4.27 10.38
N ARG A 108 -0.98 4.91 9.32
CA ARG A 108 -1.22 6.34 9.08
C ARG A 108 -2.71 6.62 8.86
N HIS A 109 -3.44 5.75 8.16
CA HIS A 109 -4.91 5.83 8.09
C HIS A 109 -5.56 5.81 9.48
N CYS A 110 -5.07 4.99 10.42
CA CYS A 110 -5.60 5.00 11.78
C CYS A 110 -5.35 6.32 12.53
N PHE A 111 -4.24 7.01 12.26
CA PHE A 111 -3.91 8.27 12.92
C PHE A 111 -4.60 9.49 12.29
N GLU A 112 -4.76 9.52 10.97
CA GLU A 112 -5.26 10.69 10.23
C GLU A 112 -6.70 10.51 9.72
N GLY A 113 -7.16 9.26 9.60
CA GLY A 113 -8.47 8.88 9.08
C GLY A 113 -8.65 9.06 7.57
N HIS A 114 -8.08 10.08 6.92
CA HIS A 114 -8.30 10.36 5.50
C HIS A 114 -6.97 10.56 4.75
N PHE A 115 -6.04 9.63 4.91
CA PHE A 115 -4.71 9.73 4.29
C PHE A 115 -4.75 9.37 2.78
N HIS A 116 -5.31 10.22 1.90
CA HIS A 116 -5.16 10.14 0.44
C HIS A 116 -5.43 11.49 -0.22
#